data_AF-A0A4R5DDK3-F1
#
_entry.id   AF-A0A4R5DDK3-F1
#
_cell.length_a   1.000
_cell.length_b   1.000
_cell.length_c   1.000
_cell.angle_alpha   90.00
_cell.angle_beta   90.00
_cell.angle_gamma   90.00
#
_symmetry.space_group_name_H-M   'P 1'
#
loop_
_entity.id
_entity.type
_entity.pdbx_description
1 polymer ?
#
loop_
_entity_poly.entity_id
_entity_poly.type
_entity_poly.pdbx_seq_one_letter_code
_entity_poly.pdbx_strand_id
1 'polypeptide(L)' 'MRGLSTEVSVDGRNGLDRASVISLDNVVTIPARGLGRLVGYLTPAQEQAMAAAIVAAFDLDMQQ' A
#
# COMPACT_ATOMS: atom_id res chain seq x y z
N MET A 1 7.54 -12.97 -5.79
CA MET A 1 8.01 -11.95 -4.84
C MET A 1 7.92 -12.57 -3.45
N ARG A 2 9.02 -12.72 -2.72
CA ARG A 2 8.98 -13.05 -1.29
C ARG A 2 8.81 -11.70 -0.61
N GLY A 3 7.56 -11.35 -0.28
CA GLY A 3 7.18 -10.00 0.14
C GLY A 3 7.85 -9.61 1.46
N LEU A 4 8.27 -8.36 1.55
CA LEU A 4 8.64 -7.75 2.83
C LEU A 4 7.37 -7.54 3.66
N SER A 5 7.50 -7.49 4.98
CA SER A 5 6.37 -7.17 5.88
C SER A 5 5.80 -5.77 5.64
N THR A 6 6.55 -4.92 4.92
CA THR A 6 6.23 -3.55 4.55
C THR A 6 5.65 -3.43 3.13
N GLU A 7 5.31 -4.55 2.49
CA GLU A 7 4.79 -4.57 1.11
C GLU A 7 3.38 -5.18 1.03
N VAL A 8 2.52 -4.56 0.20
CA VAL A 8 1.19 -5.09 -0.11
C VAL A 8 1.09 -5.40 -1.59
N SER A 9 0.77 -6.65 -1.94
CA SER A 9 0.64 -7.07 -3.34
C SER A 9 -0.60 -6.48 -4.01
N VAL A 10 -0.42 -5.99 -5.24
CA VAL A 10 -1.46 -5.40 -6.09
C VAL A 10 -1.30 -5.87 -7.54
N ASP A 11 -2.39 -5.96 -8.28
CA ASP A 11 -2.40 -6.47 -9.65
C ASP A 11 -3.45 -5.78 -10.54
N GLY A 12 -3.82 -6.43 -11.65
CA GLY A 12 -4.84 -5.92 -12.58
C GLY A 12 -6.21 -5.66 -11.94
N ARG A 13 -6.56 -6.33 -10.85
CA ARG A 13 -7.79 -6.06 -10.09
C ARG A 13 -7.75 -4.70 -9.39
N ASN A 14 -6.55 -4.17 -9.16
CA ASN A 14 -6.31 -2.84 -8.60
C ASN A 14 -6.14 -1.76 -9.67
N GLY A 15 -6.28 -2.10 -10.97
CA GLY A 15 -6.14 -1.15 -12.08
C GLY A 15 -4.72 -1.00 -12.62
N LEU A 16 -3.82 -1.95 -12.33
CA LEU A 16 -2.44 -1.95 -12.82
C LEU A 16 -2.26 -2.87 -14.03
N ASP A 17 -1.41 -2.49 -14.97
CA ASP A 17 -1.09 -3.32 -16.14
C ASP A 17 -0.23 -4.55 -15.81
N ARG A 18 0.39 -4.57 -14.61
CA ARG A 18 1.26 -5.65 -14.15
C ARG A 18 1.17 -5.87 -12.64
N ALA A 19 1.37 -7.10 -12.20
CA ALA A 19 1.53 -7.43 -10.79
C ALA A 19 2.70 -6.63 -10.18
N SER A 20 2.43 -5.96 -9.06
CA SER A 20 3.31 -5.00 -8.39
C SER A 20 3.09 -5.03 -6.88
N VAL A 21 3.81 -4.18 -6.14
CA VAL A 21 3.63 -3.99 -4.70
C VAL A 21 3.48 -2.52 -4.35
N ILE A 22 2.68 -2.22 -3.32
CA ILE A 22 2.74 -0.94 -2.61
C ILE A 22 3.87 -1.05 -1.58
N SER A 23 4.85 -0.16 -1.65
CA SER A 23 6.00 -0.11 -0.74
C SER A 23 5.76 0.93 0.35
N LEU A 24 5.57 0.47 1.60
CA LEU A 24 5.33 1.34 2.74
C LEU A 24 6.62 1.99 3.28
N ASP A 25 7.79 1.53 2.84
CA ASP A 25 9.08 2.16 3.15
C ASP A 25 9.27 3.52 2.43
N ASN A 26 8.48 3.77 1.38
CA ASN A 26 8.64 4.94 0.49
C ASN A 26 7.45 5.91 0.57
N VAL A 27 6.77 5.98 1.71
CA VAL A 27 5.65 6.92 1.88
C VAL A 27 6.15 8.36 1.83
N VAL A 28 5.55 9.17 0.95
CA VAL A 28 5.87 10.59 0.76
C VAL A 28 4.62 11.45 0.73
N THR A 29 4.74 12.70 1.20
CA THR A 29 3.67 13.70 1.08
C THR A 29 3.83 14.49 -0.22
N ILE A 30 2.75 14.60 -0.99
CA ILE A 30 2.71 15.39 -2.23
C ILE A 30 1.64 16.50 -2.16
N PRO A 31 1.80 17.63 -2.87
CA PRO A 31 0.71 18.60 -3.05
C PRO A 31 -0.47 17.99 -3.81
N ALA A 32 -1.70 18.37 -3.47
CA ALA A 32 -2.90 17.86 -4.14
C ALA A 32 -2.90 18.08 -5.67
N ARG A 33 -2.34 19.20 -6.15
CA ARG A 33 -2.17 19.50 -7.59
C ARG A 33 -1.21 18.54 -8.32
N GLY A 34 -0.41 17.77 -7.58
CA GLY A 34 0.47 16.74 -8.14
C GLY A 34 -0.18 15.36 -8.26
N LEU A 35 -1.41 15.19 -7.75
CA LEU A 35 -2.14 13.93 -7.86
C LEU A 35 -2.76 13.80 -9.26
N GLY A 36 -2.49 12.67 -9.92
CA GLY A 36 -3.02 12.36 -11.25
C GLY A 36 -4.43 11.77 -11.24
N ARG A 37 -4.76 11.05 -12.32
CA ARG A 37 -6.04 10.33 -12.47
C ARG A 37 -6.12 9.15 -11.51
N LEU A 38 -7.31 8.88 -10.96
CA LEU A 38 -7.62 7.64 -10.25
C LEU A 38 -7.51 6.42 -11.20
N VAL A 39 -6.81 5.38 -10.79
CA VAL A 39 -6.56 4.17 -11.60
C VAL A 39 -7.27 2.91 -11.09
N GLY A 40 -7.66 2.88 -9.83
CA GLY A 40 -8.35 1.73 -9.24
C GLY A 40 -8.46 1.86 -7.72
N TYR A 41 -8.77 0.73 -7.07
CA TYR A 41 -9.08 0.68 -5.64
C TYR A 41 -8.40 -0.51 -4.97
N LEU A 42 -8.26 -0.43 -3.65
CA LEU A 42 -7.93 -1.58 -2.81
C LEU A 42 -9.20 -2.32 -2.42
N THR A 43 -9.06 -3.64 -2.25
CA THR A 43 -10.13 -4.45 -1.65
C THR A 43 -10.09 -4.33 -0.12
N PRO A 44 -11.20 -4.61 0.58
CA PRO A 44 -11.22 -4.57 2.06
C PRO A 44 -10.14 -5.46 2.71
N ALA A 45 -9.83 -6.61 2.11
CA ALA A 45 -8.75 -7.48 2.60
C ALA A 45 -7.37 -6.85 2.42
N GLN A 46 -7.14 -6.11 1.32
CA GLN A 46 -5.90 -5.38 1.11
C GLN A 46 -5.75 -4.19 2.06
N GLU A 47 -6.85 -3.55 2.46
CA GLU A 47 -6.81 -2.49 3.48
C GLU A 47 -6.32 -3.03 4.83
N GLN A 48 -6.78 -4.21 5.25
CA GLN A 48 -6.29 -4.86 6.47
C GLN A 48 -4.80 -5.22 6.38
N ALA A 49 -4.36 -5.74 5.23
CA ALA A 49 -2.95 -6.03 4.98
C ALA A 49 -2.09 -4.76 4.99
N MET A 50 -2.61 -3.65 4.44
CA MET A 50 -1.94 -2.35 4.45
C MET A 50 -1.81 -1.78 5.86
N ALA A 51 -2.83 -1.92 6.71
CA ALA A 51 -2.73 -1.53 8.12
C ALA A 51 -1.59 -2.29 8.84
N ALA A 52 -1.51 -3.61 8.66
CA ALA A 52 -0.42 -4.41 9.23
C ALA A 52 0.96 -4.01 8.66
N ALA A 53 1.05 -3.71 7.36
CA ALA A 53 2.28 -3.26 6.73
C ALA A 53 2.73 -1.87 7.21
N ILE A 54 1.80 -0.96 7.49
CA ILE A 54 2.08 0.35 8.09
C ILE A 54 2.65 0.17 9.50
N VAL A 55 2.03 -0.68 10.32
CA VAL A 55 2.52 -1.00 11.67
C VAL A 55 3.95 -1.54 11.61
N ALA A 56 4.21 -2.47 10.70
CA ALA A 56 5.54 -3.05 10.51
C ALA A 56 6.58 -2.03 9.96
N ALA A 57 6.19 -1.17 9.03
CA ALA A 57 7.11 -0.21 8.39
C ALA A 57 7.54 0.92 9.33
N PHE A 58 6.65 1.31 10.25
CA PHE A 58 6.89 2.42 11.18
C PHE A 58 7.10 1.98 12.63
N ASP A 59 7.21 0.67 12.88
CA ASP A 59 7.39 0.08 14.22
C ASP A 59 6.36 0.62 15.23
N LEU A 60 5.08 0.60 14.84
CA LEU A 60 4.01 1.19 15.65
C LEU A 60 3.53 0.23 16.73
N ASP A 61 3.46 0.72 17.96
CA ASP A 61 2.79 -0.01 19.04
C ASP A 61 1.28 0.17 18.95
N MET A 62 0.57 -0.93 18.65
CA MET A 62 -0.88 -0.99 18.77
C MET A 62 -1.25 -1.24 20.24
N GLN A 63 -1.32 -0.18 21.04
CA GLN A 63 -1.87 -0.30 22.40
C GLN A 63 -3.36 -0.68 22.31
N GLN A 64 -3.72 -1.81 22.92
CA GLN A 64 -5.10 -2.22 23.17
C GLN A 64 -5.61 -1.64 24.50
#